data_AF-A0A8S2XQX3-F1
#
_entry.id   AF-A0A8S2XQX3-F1
#
_cell.length_a   1.000
_cell.length_b   1.000
_cell.length_c   1.000
_cell.angle_alpha   90.00
_cell.angle_beta   90.00
_cell.angle_gamma   90.00
#
_symmetry.space_group_name_H-M   'P 1'
#
loop_
_entity.id
_entity.type
_entity.pdbx_description
1 polymer ?
#
loop_
_entity_poly.entity_id
_entity_poly.type
_entity_poly.pdbx_seq_one_letter_code
_entity_poly.pdbx_strand_id
1 'polypeptide(L)'
;MSMPTIEVDQDYMRDNDTYHIDSRLYILVTACIWTVLMSTIVFGSVGNILVLYVYSNRKDSKTCTLFIKVLAVVDLTICIVIAPLELYQTMQ
;
A
#
# COMPACT_ATOMS: atom_id res chain seq x y z
N MET A 1 28.57 -6.14 -49.02
CA MET A 1 28.48 -6.30 -47.55
C MET A 1 27.61 -5.15 -47.08
N SER A 2 26.29 -5.33 -47.20
CA SER A 2 25.31 -4.27 -47.08
C SER A 2 24.76 -4.29 -45.66
N MET A 3 24.90 -3.17 -44.98
CA MET A 3 24.63 -2.96 -43.56
C MET A 3 23.10 -2.97 -43.31
N PRO A 4 22.58 -3.70 -42.31
CA PRO A 4 21.15 -3.80 -42.02
C PRO A 4 20.71 -2.62 -41.14
N THR A 5 20.73 -1.40 -41.68
CA THR A 5 20.43 -0.20 -40.89
C THR A 5 18.95 -0.05 -40.55
N ILE A 6 18.05 -0.68 -41.32
CA ILE A 6 16.60 -0.55 -41.15
C ILE A 6 16.07 -1.48 -40.04
N GLU A 7 16.64 -2.68 -39.87
CA GLU A 7 16.23 -3.62 -38.83
C GLU A 7 16.68 -3.17 -37.44
N VAL A 8 17.89 -2.61 -37.33
CA VAL A 8 18.44 -2.10 -36.05
C VAL A 8 17.64 -0.91 -35.52
N ASP A 9 17.15 -0.03 -36.40
CA ASP A 9 16.38 1.16 -36.01
C ASP A 9 14.95 0.82 -35.55
N GLN A 10 14.31 -0.18 -36.18
CA GLN A 10 13.00 -0.67 -35.75
C GLN A 10 13.05 -1.39 -34.40
N ASP A 11 14.08 -2.20 -34.15
CA ASP A 11 14.24 -2.89 -32.87
C ASP A 11 14.47 -1.88 -31.73
N TYR A 12 15.31 -0.87 -31.98
CA TYR A 12 15.57 0.18 -31.00
C TYR A 12 14.32 1.00 -30.64
N MET A 13 13.49 1.36 -31.63
CA MET A 13 12.21 2.03 -31.37
C MET A 13 11.25 1.14 -30.57
N ARG A 14 11.16 -0.15 -30.90
CA ARG A 14 10.29 -1.10 -30.19
C ARG A 14 10.72 -1.33 -28.75
N ASP A 15 12.03 -1.42 -28.49
CA ASP A 15 12.56 -1.52 -27.14
C ASP A 15 12.25 -0.24 -26.35
N ASN A 16 12.52 0.94 -26.90
CA ASN A 16 12.28 2.22 -26.24
C ASN A 16 10.80 2.43 -25.84
N ASP A 17 9.86 2.08 -26.72
CA ASP A 17 8.43 2.14 -26.38
C ASP A 17 8.06 1.14 -25.28
N THR A 18 8.63 -0.07 -25.32
CA THR A 18 8.39 -1.11 -24.32
C THR A 18 8.87 -0.67 -22.94
N TYR A 19 10.09 -0.14 -22.82
CA TYR A 19 10.60 0.41 -21.56
C TYR A 19 9.78 1.60 -21.05
N HIS A 20 9.27 2.43 -21.97
CA HIS A 20 8.47 3.58 -21.58
C HIS A 20 7.10 3.14 -21.04
N ILE A 21 6.47 2.10 -21.60
CA ILE A 21 5.22 1.52 -21.07
C ILE A 21 5.43 0.84 -19.72
N ASP A 22 6.48 0.03 -19.59
CA ASP A 22 6.79 -0.64 -18.32
C ASP A 22 7.04 0.39 -17.22
N SER A 23 7.83 1.42 -17.51
CA SER A 23 8.12 2.50 -16.55
C SER A 23 6.84 3.23 -16.09
N ARG A 24 5.91 3.52 -17.00
CA ARG A 24 4.61 4.13 -16.67
C ARG A 24 3.78 3.22 -15.77
N LEU A 25 3.76 1.92 -16.07
CA LEU A 25 3.05 0.92 -15.28
C LEU A 25 3.61 0.84 -13.85
N TYR A 26 4.93 0.77 -13.69
CA TYR A 26 5.58 0.76 -12.37
C TYR A 26 5.25 2.02 -11.55
N ILE A 27 5.27 3.20 -12.17
CA ILE A 27 4.92 4.46 -11.49
C ILE A 27 3.45 4.46 -11.06
N LEU A 28 2.54 3.97 -11.89
CA LEU A 28 1.12 3.90 -11.55
C LEU A 28 0.85 2.90 -10.43
N VAL A 29 1.46 1.71 -10.49
CA VAL A 29 1.30 0.68 -9.46
C VAL A 29 1.83 1.17 -8.10
N THR A 30 3.02 1.77 -8.08
CA THR A 30 3.61 2.33 -6.85
C THR A 30 2.76 3.47 -6.27
N ALA A 31 2.24 4.38 -7.11
CA ALA A 31 1.34 5.43 -6.67
C ALA A 31 0.00 4.88 -6.10
N CYS A 32 -0.56 3.85 -6.73
CA CYS A 32 -1.76 3.17 -6.22
C CYS A 32 -1.52 2.53 -4.85
N ILE A 33 -0.39 1.83 -4.67
CA ILE A 33 -0.05 1.20 -3.40
C ILE A 33 0.09 2.26 -2.30
N TRP A 34 0.81 3.35 -2.58
CA TRP A 34 0.98 4.45 -1.63
C TRP A 34 -0.34 5.10 -1.22
N THR A 35 -1.23 5.37 -2.18
CA THR A 35 -2.53 6.00 -1.88
C THR A 35 -3.44 5.09 -1.06
N VAL A 36 -3.51 3.80 -1.39
CA VAL A 36 -4.26 2.82 -0.60
C VAL A 36 -3.70 2.76 0.81
N LEU A 37 -2.38 2.61 0.97
CA LEU A 37 -1.73 2.49 2.27
C LEU A 37 -1.99 3.71 3.15
N MET A 38 -1.84 4.92 2.61
CA MET A 38 -2.15 6.16 3.33
C MET A 38 -3.62 6.23 3.75
N SER A 39 -4.54 5.85 2.85
CA SER A 39 -5.97 5.83 3.18
C SER A 39 -6.27 4.83 4.31
N THR A 40 -5.70 3.62 4.26
CA THR A 40 -5.89 2.60 5.30
C THR A 40 -5.33 3.06 6.64
N ILE A 41 -4.17 3.74 6.67
CA ILE A 41 -3.61 4.28 7.91
C ILE A 41 -4.56 5.33 8.51
N VAL A 42 -5.07 6.26 7.71
CA VAL A 42 -5.97 7.32 8.20
C VAL A 42 -7.30 6.74 8.68
N PHE A 43 -7.99 5.97 7.84
CA PHE A 43 -9.29 5.39 8.20
C PHE A 43 -9.17 4.35 9.32
N GLY A 44 -8.12 3.52 9.27
CA GLY A 44 -7.82 2.51 10.29
C GLY A 44 -7.49 3.16 11.63
N SER A 45 -6.62 4.15 11.69
CA SER A 45 -6.32 4.84 12.95
C SER A 45 -7.54 5.54 13.53
N VAL A 46 -8.26 6.34 12.74
CA VAL A 46 -9.45 7.07 13.20
C VAL A 46 -10.54 6.10 13.66
N GLY A 47 -10.84 5.07 12.87
CA GLY A 47 -11.86 4.06 13.21
C GLY A 47 -11.51 3.31 14.48
N ASN A 48 -10.26 2.84 14.61
CA ASN A 48 -9.84 2.04 15.76
C ASN A 48 -9.68 2.88 17.04
N ILE A 49 -9.26 4.15 16.93
CA ILE A 49 -9.26 5.10 18.07
C ILE A 49 -10.70 5.37 18.53
N LEU A 50 -11.64 5.57 17.59
CA LEU A 50 -13.04 5.81 17.93
C LEU A 50 -13.66 4.61 18.65
N VAL A 51 -13.37 3.39 18.18
CA VAL A 51 -13.79 2.15 18.83
C VAL A 51 -13.22 2.06 20.24
N LEU A 52 -11.91 2.31 20.41
CA LEU A 52 -11.27 2.35 21.73
C LEU A 52 -11.94 3.38 22.66
N TYR A 53 -12.24 4.58 22.15
CA TYR A 53 -12.86 5.64 22.93
C TYR A 53 -14.28 5.26 23.39
N VAL A 54 -15.13 4.83 22.45
CA VAL A 54 -16.53 4.44 22.73
C VAL A 54 -16.58 3.25 23.71
N TYR A 55 -15.74 2.24 23.50
CA TYR A 55 -15.71 1.05 24.35
C TYR A 55 -14.90 1.20 25.64
N SER A 56 -14.12 2.28 25.79
CA SER A 56 -13.50 2.61 27.09
C SER A 56 -14.52 3.27 28.02
N ASN A 57 -15.42 4.08 27.48
CA ASN A 57 -16.48 4.73 28.27
C ASN A 57 -17.65 3.80 28.63
N ARG A 58 -17.79 2.65 27.95
CA ARG A 58 -18.85 1.69 28.25
C ARG A 58 -18.41 0.70 29.32
N LYS A 59 -19.01 0.79 30.51
CA LYS A 59 -18.75 -0.08 31.69
C LYS A 59 -19.27 -1.52 31.57
N ASP A 60 -19.91 -1.89 30.45
CA ASP A 60 -20.43 -3.24 30.22
C ASP A 60 -19.31 -4.21 29.79
N SER A 61 -18.81 -4.98 30.74
CA SER A 61 -17.76 -6.00 30.57
C SER A 61 -18.24 -7.27 29.88
N LYS A 62 -18.86 -7.16 28.70
CA LYS A 62 -19.21 -8.34 27.89
C LYS A 62 -17.97 -8.81 27.12
N THR A 63 -17.78 -10.12 26.99
CA THR A 63 -16.66 -10.74 26.22
C THR A 63 -16.56 -10.18 24.80
N CYS A 64 -17.71 -9.83 24.19
CA CYS A 64 -17.78 -9.19 22.88
C CYS A 64 -17.09 -7.81 22.83
N THR A 65 -17.20 -7.01 23.89
CA THR A 65 -16.51 -5.71 24.03
C THR A 65 -14.99 -5.90 24.10
N LEU A 66 -14.51 -6.92 24.82
CA LEU A 66 -13.08 -7.24 24.90
C LEU A 66 -12.54 -7.65 23.53
N PHE A 67 -13.28 -8.47 22.78
CA PHE A 67 -12.88 -8.89 21.43
C PHE A 67 -12.72 -7.69 20.49
N ILE A 68 -13.68 -6.76 20.51
CA ILE A 68 -13.65 -5.54 19.70
C ILE A 68 -12.49 -4.61 20.12
N LYS A 69 -12.20 -4.51 21.42
CA LYS A 69 -11.04 -3.76 21.92
C LYS A 69 -9.71 -4.36 21.45
N VAL A 70 -9.56 -5.68 21.50
CA VAL A 70 -8.35 -6.37 21.03
C VAL A 70 -8.19 -6.19 19.53
N LEU A 71 -9.26 -6.33 18.75
CA LEU A 71 -9.24 -6.03 17.31
C LEU A 71 -8.76 -4.60 17.04
N ALA A 72 -9.28 -3.60 17.75
CA ALA A 72 -8.86 -2.22 17.57
C ALA A 72 -7.37 -1.97 17.91
N VAL A 73 -6.85 -2.64 18.94
CA VAL A 73 -5.43 -2.57 19.30
C VAL A 73 -4.54 -3.27 18.26
N VAL A 74 -4.96 -4.45 17.80
CA VAL A 74 -4.25 -5.20 16.75
C VAL A 74 -4.21 -4.38 15.46
N ASP A 75 -5.34 -3.83 15.03
CA ASP A 75 -5.41 -2.99 13.84
C ASP A 75 -4.53 -1.73 13.94
N LEU A 76 -4.54 -1.04 15.09
CA LEU A 76 -3.63 0.08 15.32
C LEU A 76 -2.17 -0.35 15.21
N THR A 77 -1.84 -1.52 15.74
CA THR A 77 -0.49 -2.08 15.65
C THR A 77 -0.13 -2.40 14.20
N ILE A 78 -1.05 -2.99 13.43
CA ILE A 78 -0.85 -3.28 12.00
C ILE A 78 -0.65 -1.97 11.22
N CYS A 79 -1.50 -0.98 11.43
CA CYS A 79 -1.43 0.31 10.75
C CYS A 79 -0.14 1.08 11.10
N ILE A 80 0.38 0.95 12.33
CA ILE A 80 1.58 1.68 12.78
C ILE A 80 2.88 0.92 12.49
N VAL A 81 2.87 -0.42 12.53
CA VAL A 81 4.09 -1.24 12.46
C VAL A 81 4.21 -1.95 11.12
N ILE A 82 3.15 -2.64 10.67
CA ILE A 82 3.21 -3.43 9.43
C ILE A 82 3.21 -2.51 8.20
N ALA A 83 2.36 -1.47 8.19
CA ALA A 83 2.30 -0.55 7.05
C ALA A 83 3.66 0.12 6.70
N PRO A 84 4.44 0.66 7.66
CA PRO A 84 5.77 1.17 7.34
C PRO A 84 6.82 0.08 7.07
N LEU A 85 6.67 -1.13 7.63
CA LEU A 85 7.57 -2.25 7.32
C LEU A 85 7.43 -2.70 5.85
N GLU A 86 6.20 -2.82 5.35
CA GLU A 86 5.91 -3.14 3.95
C GLU A 86 6.48 -2.06 3.02
N LEU A 87 6.36 -0.77 3.39
CA LEU A 87 6.99 0.32 2.66
C LEU A 87 8.52 0.20 2.66
N TYR A 88 9.12 -0.13 3.80
CA TYR A 88 10.57 -0.31 3.90
C TYR A 88 11.06 -1.47 3.03
N GLN A 89 10.36 -2.60 3.04
CA GLN A 89 10.67 -3.74 2.17
C GLN A 89 10.49 -3.43 0.68
N THR A 90 9.52 -2.58 0.33
CA THR A 90 9.33 -2.14 -1.07
C THR A 90 10.43 -1.18 -1.53
N MET A 91 11.11 -0.50 -0.60
CA MET A 91 12.19 0.47 -0.89
C MET A 91 13.59 -0.17 -0.90
N GLN A 92 13.73 -1.45 -0.53
CA GLN A 92 14.99 -2.19 -0.47
C GLN A 92 15.09 -3.19 -1.63
#